data_AF-A0A5B0RJ96-F1
#
_entry.id   AF-A0A5B0RJ96-F1
#
_cell.length_a   1.000
_cell.length_b   1.000
_cell.length_c   1.000
_cell.angle_alpha   90.00
_cell.angle_beta   90.00
_cell.angle_gamma   90.00
#
_symmetry.space_group_name_H-M   'P 1'
#
loop_
_entity.id
_entity.type
_entity.pdbx_description
1 polymer ?
#
loop_
_entity_poly.entity_id
_entity_poly.type
_entity_poly.pdbx_seq_one_letter_code
_entity_poly.pdbx_strand_id
1 'polypeptide(L)'
;MESKTTALEPIDIKKSRFDLDTYYGRLRHFITVTSPLTLFNSTDEIRRAQELLKDYAAGRRADLDGSHETQEKVWAAKQVVEASLHPDTQEPIPLPFRMSAFVPTNLIIATGLLLPNPSLASIIGWQWANQTLNVCVNYSNANKSTAMSTSEVAKAYMSATVTSVGLAVGLNRLVPRLAKRVGHDTGLLLARFVPFVAVASAGCVNVGLMRWKELRDGIDVYPPGVSDPEQSVGKSRIAGSYAVGQTAASRVLTNM
;
A
#
# COMPACT_ATOMS: atom_id res chain seq x y z
N MET A 1 24.59 10.07 -45.94
CA MET A 1 25.05 9.29 -44.77
C MET A 1 23.81 8.73 -44.10
N GLU A 2 23.45 7.48 -44.40
CA GLU A 2 22.39 6.78 -43.68
C GLU A 2 22.86 6.55 -42.24
N SER A 3 22.14 7.15 -41.29
CA SER A 3 22.28 6.85 -39.88
C SER A 3 21.85 5.40 -39.68
N LYS A 4 22.81 4.47 -39.62
CA LYS A 4 22.55 3.10 -39.14
C LYS A 4 22.05 3.23 -37.70
N THR A 5 20.74 3.11 -37.51
CA THR A 5 20.13 2.95 -36.19
C THR A 5 20.67 1.65 -35.63
N THR A 6 21.67 1.75 -34.74
CA THR A 6 22.24 0.59 -34.06
C THR A 6 21.11 -0.11 -33.31
N ALA A 7 20.83 -1.37 -33.67
CA ALA A 7 19.82 -2.17 -32.97
C ALA A 7 20.19 -2.22 -31.47
N LEU A 8 19.25 -1.87 -30.61
CA LEU A 8 19.46 -1.86 -29.17
C LEU A 8 19.46 -3.30 -28.65
N GLU A 9 20.17 -3.53 -27.54
CA GLU A 9 20.22 -4.86 -26.94
C GLU A 9 18.81 -5.37 -26.57
N PRO A 10 18.54 -6.68 -26.69
CA PRO A 10 17.27 -7.27 -26.27
C PRO A 10 16.93 -6.95 -24.80
N ILE A 11 15.66 -6.66 -24.54
CA ILE A 11 15.18 -6.32 -23.19
C ILE A 11 15.17 -7.57 -22.31
N ASP A 12 15.81 -7.49 -21.15
CA ASP A 12 15.62 -8.45 -20.08
C ASP A 12 14.32 -8.15 -19.32
N ILE A 13 13.25 -8.87 -19.68
CA ILE A 13 11.92 -8.70 -19.06
C ILE A 13 11.88 -9.10 -17.58
N LYS A 14 12.91 -9.75 -17.03
CA LYS A 14 12.98 -10.04 -15.59
C LYS A 14 13.44 -8.82 -14.78
N LYS A 15 14.14 -7.89 -15.42
CA LYS A 15 14.61 -6.65 -14.79
C LYS A 15 13.57 -5.54 -14.91
N SER A 16 13.66 -4.57 -14.01
CA SER A 16 12.89 -3.34 -14.11
C SER A 16 13.42 -2.49 -15.28
N ARG A 17 12.52 -1.69 -15.88
CA ARG A 17 12.90 -0.65 -16.85
C ARG A 17 13.86 0.38 -16.26
N PHE A 18 13.77 0.59 -14.95
CA PHE A 18 14.52 1.61 -14.22
C PHE A 18 15.48 0.98 -13.22
N ASP A 19 16.59 1.66 -12.98
CA ASP A 19 17.59 1.26 -11.99
C ASP A 19 17.04 1.36 -10.54
N LEU A 20 16.79 0.21 -9.92
CA LEU A 20 16.21 0.11 -8.59
C LEU A 20 17.21 0.38 -7.45
N ASP A 21 18.51 0.52 -7.73
CA ASP A 21 19.50 0.92 -6.71
C ASP A 21 19.37 2.41 -6.38
N THR A 22 18.88 3.20 -7.34
CA THR A 22 18.61 4.64 -7.15
C THR A 22 17.22 4.91 -6.61
N TYR A 23 17.08 5.95 -5.77
CA TYR A 23 15.77 6.41 -5.30
C TYR A 23 14.83 6.77 -6.46
N TYR A 24 15.32 7.54 -7.43
CA TYR A 24 14.52 7.99 -8.58
C TYR A 24 14.10 6.83 -9.50
N GLY A 25 14.92 5.79 -9.65
CA GLY A 25 14.52 4.63 -10.42
C GLY A 25 13.44 3.81 -9.71
N ARG A 26 13.53 3.63 -8.38
CA ARG A 26 12.43 3.04 -7.58
C ARG A 26 11.15 3.84 -7.69
N LEU A 27 11.24 5.17 -7.60
CA LEU A 27 10.08 6.06 -7.72
C LEU A 27 9.41 5.94 -9.10
N ARG A 28 10.19 5.98 -10.19
CA ARG A 28 9.67 5.83 -11.55
C ARG A 28 9.03 4.46 -11.75
N HIS A 29 9.68 3.39 -11.29
CA HIS A 29 9.13 2.05 -11.35
C HIS A 29 7.78 1.98 -10.63
N PHE A 30 7.70 2.50 -9.40
CA PHE A 30 6.47 2.52 -8.63
C PHE A 30 5.35 3.28 -9.37
N ILE A 31 5.62 4.50 -9.85
CA ILE A 31 4.62 5.30 -10.61
C ILE A 31 4.13 4.55 -11.86
N THR A 32 5.02 3.86 -12.58
CA THR A 32 4.68 3.09 -13.77
C THR A 32 3.73 1.94 -13.44
N VAL A 33 4.04 1.15 -12.41
CA VAL A 33 3.25 -0.03 -12.00
C VAL A 33 1.92 0.39 -11.34
N THR A 34 1.89 1.50 -10.60
CA THR A 34 0.68 2.02 -9.96
C THR A 34 -0.08 3.05 -10.79
N SER A 35 0.23 3.18 -12.09
CA SER A 35 -0.39 4.19 -12.95
C SER A 35 -1.90 3.93 -13.12
N PRO A 36 -2.78 4.89 -12.76
CA PRO A 36 -4.23 4.74 -12.94
C PRO A 36 -4.66 4.55 -14.40
N LEU A 37 -3.82 4.93 -15.36
CA LEU A 37 -4.11 4.74 -16.79
C LEU A 37 -4.28 3.26 -17.15
N THR A 38 -3.63 2.37 -16.41
CA THR A 38 -3.76 0.91 -16.62
C THR A 38 -5.14 0.36 -16.24
N LEU A 39 -5.97 1.14 -15.55
CA LEU A 39 -7.36 0.77 -15.24
C LEU A 39 -8.27 0.74 -16.47
N PHE A 40 -7.89 1.48 -17.52
CA PHE A 40 -8.64 1.50 -18.77
C PHE A 40 -8.34 0.27 -19.64
N ASN A 41 -7.37 -0.57 -19.25
CA ASN A 41 -7.07 -1.78 -20.00
C ASN A 41 -8.11 -2.87 -19.79
N SER A 42 -8.65 -3.38 -20.90
CA SER A 42 -9.58 -4.50 -20.88
C SER A 42 -8.88 -5.81 -20.52
N THR A 43 -9.65 -6.80 -20.07
CA THR A 43 -9.11 -8.15 -19.79
C THR A 43 -8.42 -8.76 -21.01
N ASP A 44 -8.94 -8.49 -22.21
CA ASP A 44 -8.36 -8.99 -23.46
C ASP A 44 -7.05 -8.28 -23.83
N GLU A 45 -6.92 -6.98 -23.53
CA GLU A 45 -5.65 -6.26 -23.68
C GLU A 45 -4.58 -6.79 -22.72
N ILE A 46 -4.96 -7.09 -21.48
CA ILE A 46 -4.05 -7.64 -20.48
C ILE A 46 -3.55 -9.03 -20.92
N ARG A 47 -4.45 -9.90 -21.41
CA ARG A 47 -4.09 -11.22 -21.93
C ARG A 47 -3.17 -11.12 -23.15
N ARG A 48 -3.47 -10.23 -24.10
CA ARG A 48 -2.59 -9.98 -25.26
C ARG A 48 -1.21 -9.48 -24.85
N ALA A 49 -1.13 -8.59 -23.85
CA ALA A 49 0.15 -8.14 -23.31
C ALA A 49 0.94 -9.28 -22.65
N GLN A 50 0.25 -10.17 -21.91
CA GLN A 50 0.84 -11.36 -21.31
C GLN A 50 1.39 -12.33 -22.36
N GLU A 51 0.61 -12.62 -23.42
CA GLU A 51 1.01 -13.48 -24.53
C GLU A 51 2.22 -12.90 -25.27
N LEU A 52 2.21 -11.59 -25.55
CA LEU A 52 3.33 -10.90 -26.17
C LEU A 52 4.63 -11.10 -25.38
N LEU A 53 4.60 -10.93 -24.06
CA LEU A 53 5.79 -11.13 -23.23
C LEU A 53 6.23 -12.60 -23.16
N LYS A 54 5.29 -13.55 -23.15
CA LYS A 54 5.60 -14.99 -23.18
C LYS A 54 6.29 -15.37 -24.49
N ASP A 55 5.78 -14.88 -25.62
CA ASP A 55 6.37 -15.16 -26.93
C ASP A 55 7.70 -14.45 -27.13
N TYR A 56 7.85 -13.23 -26.61
CA TYR A 56 9.11 -12.51 -26.58
C TYR A 56 10.17 -13.26 -25.77
N ALA A 57 9.82 -13.72 -24.55
CA ALA A 57 10.71 -14.51 -23.70
C ALA A 57 11.14 -15.84 -24.34
N ALA A 58 10.26 -16.44 -25.16
CA ALA A 58 10.51 -17.68 -25.89
C ALA A 58 11.27 -17.46 -27.21
N GLY A 59 11.63 -16.22 -27.58
CA GLY A 59 12.29 -15.90 -28.84
C GLY A 59 11.42 -16.10 -30.08
N ARG A 60 10.10 -16.20 -29.93
CA ARG A 60 9.13 -16.44 -31.03
C ARG A 60 8.67 -15.17 -31.75
N ARG A 61 9.24 -14.01 -31.41
CA ARG A 61 8.88 -12.70 -31.97
C ARG A 61 10.02 -12.11 -32.77
N ALA A 62 10.24 -12.67 -33.96
CA ALA A 62 11.24 -12.16 -34.91
C ALA A 62 10.91 -10.76 -35.46
N ASP A 63 9.65 -10.33 -35.33
CA ASP A 63 9.17 -8.99 -35.66
C ASP A 63 9.62 -7.93 -34.64
N LEU A 64 10.08 -8.34 -33.45
CA LEU A 64 10.62 -7.44 -32.43
C LEU A 64 12.14 -7.29 -32.65
N ASP A 65 12.49 -6.53 -33.69
CA ASP A 65 13.83 -6.24 -34.22
C ASP A 65 14.81 -5.46 -33.32
N GLY A 66 14.48 -5.26 -32.05
CA GLY A 66 15.29 -4.45 -31.12
C GLY A 66 15.33 -2.96 -31.46
N SER A 67 14.50 -2.47 -32.39
CA SER A 67 14.32 -1.04 -32.61
C SER A 67 13.70 -0.37 -31.38
N HIS A 68 13.85 0.95 -31.28
CA HIS A 68 13.26 1.72 -30.18
C HIS A 68 11.73 1.57 -30.11
N GLU A 69 11.04 1.52 -31.26
CA GLU A 69 9.58 1.35 -31.31
C GLU A 69 9.16 -0.03 -30.77
N THR A 70 9.88 -1.07 -31.19
CA THR A 70 9.72 -2.44 -30.71
C THR A 70 9.95 -2.54 -29.20
N GLN A 71 11.00 -1.89 -28.69
CA GLN A 71 11.31 -1.89 -27.27
C GLN A 71 10.23 -1.22 -26.42
N GLU A 72 9.67 -0.09 -26.89
CA GLU A 72 8.55 0.56 -26.21
C GLU A 72 7.31 -0.34 -26.18
N LYS A 73 7.03 -1.14 -27.22
CA LYS A 73 5.94 -2.12 -27.21
C LYS A 73 6.13 -3.18 -26.11
N VAL A 74 7.35 -3.69 -25.95
CA VAL A 74 7.70 -4.65 -24.90
C VAL A 74 7.56 -4.02 -23.52
N TRP A 75 8.06 -2.79 -23.32
CA TRP A 75 7.93 -2.07 -22.05
C TRP A 75 6.47 -1.74 -21.71
N ALA A 76 5.66 -1.33 -22.68
CA ALA A 76 4.24 -1.08 -22.49
C ALA A 76 3.49 -2.36 -22.10
N ALA A 77 3.75 -3.48 -22.78
CA ALA A 77 3.17 -4.77 -22.43
C ALA A 77 3.58 -5.21 -21.01
N LYS A 78 4.85 -5.03 -20.65
CA LYS A 78 5.35 -5.30 -19.30
C LYS A 78 4.66 -4.44 -18.25
N GLN A 79 4.48 -3.14 -18.50
CA GLN A 79 3.73 -2.26 -17.60
C GLN A 79 2.29 -2.76 -17.38
N VAL A 80 1.58 -3.12 -18.45
CA VAL A 80 0.20 -3.62 -18.34
C VAL A 80 0.13 -4.90 -17.52
N VAL A 81 1.06 -5.84 -17.76
CA VAL A 81 1.16 -7.11 -17.04
C VAL A 81 1.48 -6.88 -15.56
N GLU A 82 2.51 -6.10 -15.24
CA GLU A 82 2.92 -5.81 -13.86
C GLU A 82 1.85 -5.04 -13.07
N ALA A 83 1.10 -4.17 -13.72
CA ALA A 83 0.05 -3.38 -13.08
C ALA A 83 -1.26 -4.17 -12.86
N SER A 84 -1.50 -5.23 -13.64
CA SER A 84 -2.83 -5.87 -13.73
C SER A 84 -2.86 -7.35 -13.36
N LEU A 85 -1.75 -8.07 -13.45
CA LEU A 85 -1.67 -9.50 -13.15
C LEU A 85 -1.02 -9.73 -11.79
N HIS A 86 -1.48 -10.77 -11.10
CA HIS A 86 -0.81 -11.25 -9.90
C HIS A 86 0.54 -11.89 -10.27
N PRO A 87 1.66 -11.55 -9.60
CA PRO A 87 2.98 -12.07 -9.96
C PRO A 87 3.05 -13.60 -9.89
N ASP A 88 2.47 -14.20 -8.83
CA ASP A 88 2.50 -15.65 -8.63
C ASP A 88 1.51 -16.44 -9.50
N THR A 89 0.22 -16.04 -9.53
CA THR A 89 -0.80 -16.81 -10.26
C THR A 89 -0.89 -16.46 -11.73
N GLN A 90 -0.31 -15.33 -12.15
CA GLN A 90 -0.40 -14.82 -13.51
C GLN A 90 -1.85 -14.56 -13.99
N GLU A 91 -2.78 -14.41 -13.04
CA GLU A 91 -4.20 -14.12 -13.29
C GLU A 91 -4.51 -12.63 -13.06
N PRO A 92 -5.49 -12.06 -13.78
CA PRO A 92 -5.89 -10.67 -13.60
C PRO A 92 -6.44 -10.40 -12.21
N ILE A 93 -5.89 -9.37 -11.55
CA ILE A 93 -6.40 -8.87 -10.29
C ILE A 93 -7.74 -8.15 -10.57
N PRO A 94 -8.82 -8.49 -9.84
CA PRO A 94 -10.13 -7.88 -10.06
C PRO A 94 -10.14 -6.38 -9.73
N LEU A 95 -10.89 -5.60 -10.50
CA LEU A 95 -11.17 -4.21 -10.16
C LEU A 95 -12.19 -4.14 -9.00
N PRO A 96 -12.06 -3.16 -8.08
CA PRO A 96 -11.10 -2.06 -8.05
C PRO A 96 -9.85 -2.36 -7.19
N PHE A 97 -9.43 -3.62 -7.06
CA PHE A 97 -8.37 -4.03 -6.13
C PHE A 97 -6.96 -4.07 -6.73
N ARG A 98 -6.81 -3.63 -7.98
CA ARG A 98 -5.49 -3.43 -8.61
C ARG A 98 -4.74 -2.31 -7.91
N MET A 99 -3.41 -2.41 -7.84
CA MET A 99 -2.59 -1.34 -7.27
C MET A 99 -2.75 0.00 -8.02
N SER A 100 -3.08 -0.03 -9.31
CA SER A 100 -3.41 1.17 -10.09
C SER A 100 -4.70 1.88 -9.66
N ALA A 101 -5.65 1.16 -9.04
CA ALA A 101 -6.87 1.74 -8.46
C ALA A 101 -6.69 2.22 -7.03
N PHE A 102 -5.55 1.93 -6.39
CA PHE A 102 -5.33 2.23 -4.97
C PHE A 102 -5.44 3.73 -4.68
N VAL A 103 -4.77 4.59 -5.46
CA VAL A 103 -4.83 6.04 -5.26
C VAL A 103 -6.24 6.61 -5.53
N PRO A 104 -6.89 6.31 -6.69
CA PRO A 104 -8.25 6.79 -6.95
C PRO A 104 -9.27 6.35 -5.89
N THR A 105 -9.25 5.08 -5.47
CA THR A 105 -10.20 4.56 -4.48
C THR A 105 -9.96 5.16 -3.09
N ASN A 106 -8.71 5.28 -2.65
CA ASN A 106 -8.39 5.95 -1.39
C ASN A 106 -8.72 7.44 -1.41
N LEU A 107 -8.64 8.12 -2.55
CA LEU A 107 -9.07 9.51 -2.68
C LEU A 107 -10.58 9.67 -2.41
N ILE A 108 -11.40 8.74 -2.92
CA ILE A 108 -12.85 8.72 -2.65
C ILE A 108 -13.11 8.49 -1.16
N ILE A 109 -12.44 7.49 -0.57
CA ILE A 109 -12.56 7.19 0.86
C ILE A 109 -12.14 8.38 1.73
N ALA A 110 -10.99 9.01 1.42
CA ALA A 110 -10.49 10.16 2.14
C ALA A 110 -11.46 11.35 2.04
N THR A 111 -12.02 11.60 0.86
CA THR A 111 -13.04 12.64 0.67
C THR A 111 -14.26 12.39 1.55
N GLY A 112 -14.74 11.13 1.61
CA GLY A 112 -15.85 10.73 2.47
C GLY A 112 -15.55 10.91 3.97
N LEU A 113 -14.35 10.55 4.40
CA LEU A 113 -13.88 10.69 5.79
C LEU A 113 -13.68 12.16 6.22
N LEU A 114 -13.44 13.07 5.27
CA LEU A 114 -13.19 14.49 5.51
C LEU A 114 -14.42 15.38 5.32
N LEU A 115 -15.60 14.80 5.09
CA LEU A 115 -16.84 15.57 4.97
C LEU A 115 -17.09 16.38 6.26
N PRO A 116 -17.48 17.67 6.14
CA PRO A 116 -17.74 18.51 7.30
C PRO A 116 -19.02 18.04 8.01
N ASN A 117 -19.02 18.12 9.35
CA ASN A 117 -20.15 17.75 10.21
C ASN A 117 -20.74 16.35 9.90
N PRO A 118 -19.91 15.29 9.89
CA PRO A 118 -20.39 13.97 9.50
C PRO A 118 -21.35 13.41 10.57
N SER A 119 -22.42 12.77 10.11
CA SER A 119 -23.31 12.02 11.01
C SER A 119 -22.57 10.80 11.56
N LEU A 120 -23.02 10.27 12.71
CA LEU A 120 -22.43 9.06 13.29
C LEU A 120 -22.46 7.87 12.30
N ALA A 121 -23.57 7.73 11.57
CA ALA A 121 -23.71 6.71 10.53
C ALA A 121 -22.70 6.91 9.39
N SER A 122 -22.45 8.16 8.99
CA SER A 122 -21.44 8.48 7.97
C SER A 122 -20.02 8.14 8.44
N ILE A 123 -19.66 8.47 9.68
CA ILE A 123 -18.35 8.12 10.26
C ILE A 123 -18.15 6.60 10.24
N ILE A 124 -19.15 5.85 10.72
CA ILE A 124 -19.08 4.38 10.76
C ILE A 124 -18.98 3.81 9.34
N GLY A 125 -19.84 4.29 8.43
CA GLY A 125 -19.88 3.82 7.05
C GLY A 125 -18.57 4.02 6.30
N TRP A 126 -17.97 5.21 6.39
CA TRP A 126 -16.70 5.50 5.72
C TRP A 126 -15.51 4.78 6.34
N GLN A 127 -15.49 4.61 7.67
CA GLN A 127 -14.45 3.82 8.32
C GLN A 127 -14.54 2.34 7.96
N TRP A 128 -15.76 1.80 7.90
CA TRP A 128 -16.01 0.44 7.45
C TRP A 128 -15.60 0.24 5.99
N ALA A 129 -15.98 1.16 5.10
CA ALA A 129 -15.60 1.14 3.69
C ALA A 129 -14.07 1.18 3.51
N ASN A 130 -13.38 2.03 4.28
CA ASN A 130 -11.91 2.11 4.28
C ASN A 130 -11.25 0.77 4.67
N GLN A 131 -11.70 0.15 5.75
CA GLN A 131 -11.12 -1.14 6.19
C GLN A 131 -11.45 -2.28 5.24
N THR A 132 -12.65 -2.26 4.65
CA THR A 132 -13.06 -3.22 3.61
C THR A 132 -12.14 -3.11 2.40
N LEU A 133 -11.92 -1.89 1.88
CA LEU A 133 -11.03 -1.66 0.74
C LEU A 133 -9.60 -2.12 1.04
N ASN A 134 -9.04 -1.75 2.20
CA ASN A 134 -7.69 -2.15 2.60
C ASN A 134 -7.53 -3.68 2.68
N VAL A 135 -8.52 -4.39 3.24
CA VAL A 135 -8.48 -5.85 3.31
C VAL A 135 -8.60 -6.48 1.93
N CYS A 136 -9.51 -6.00 1.08
CA CYS A 136 -9.67 -6.52 -0.28
C CYS A 136 -8.42 -6.30 -1.13
N VAL A 137 -7.84 -5.09 -1.12
CA VAL A 137 -6.59 -4.80 -1.83
C VAL A 137 -5.46 -5.68 -1.31
N ASN A 138 -5.27 -5.77 0.01
CA ASN A 138 -4.22 -6.60 0.59
C ASN A 138 -4.41 -8.08 0.24
N TYR A 139 -5.63 -8.61 0.32
CA TYR A 139 -5.93 -10.00 -0.02
C TYR A 139 -5.69 -10.31 -1.51
N SER A 140 -6.09 -9.39 -2.40
CA SER A 140 -5.94 -9.52 -3.85
C SER A 140 -4.48 -9.41 -4.32
N ASN A 141 -3.63 -8.70 -3.58
CA ASN A 141 -2.21 -8.48 -3.92
C ASN A 141 -1.25 -9.25 -2.99
N ALA A 142 -1.76 -10.09 -2.07
CA ALA A 142 -0.93 -10.85 -1.15
C ALA A 142 -0.15 -11.95 -1.89
N ASN A 143 1.14 -12.07 -1.57
CA ASN A 143 1.98 -13.16 -2.03
C ASN A 143 1.33 -14.52 -1.70
N LYS A 144 1.23 -15.40 -2.70
CA LYS A 144 0.58 -16.71 -2.57
C LYS A 144 1.45 -17.76 -1.88
N SER A 145 2.75 -17.53 -1.76
CA SER A 145 3.66 -18.41 -1.00
C SER A 145 3.43 -18.35 0.52
N THR A 146 2.83 -17.26 1.02
CA THR A 146 2.44 -17.09 2.43
C THR A 146 0.95 -16.73 2.52
N ALA A 147 0.09 -17.57 1.95
CA ALA A 147 -1.34 -17.36 1.97
C ALA A 147 -1.89 -17.36 3.41
N MET A 148 -2.50 -16.26 3.83
CA MET A 148 -3.22 -16.20 5.10
C MET A 148 -4.49 -17.04 5.03
N SER A 149 -4.81 -17.76 6.10
CA SER A 149 -6.09 -18.46 6.18
C SER A 149 -7.25 -17.47 6.17
N THR A 150 -8.40 -17.87 5.65
CA THR A 150 -9.64 -17.08 5.70
C THR A 150 -9.98 -16.63 7.12
N SER A 151 -9.64 -17.46 8.12
CA SER A 151 -9.85 -17.16 9.54
C SER A 151 -8.97 -16.00 10.02
N GLU A 152 -7.74 -15.88 9.53
CA GLU A 152 -6.81 -14.81 9.88
C GLU A 152 -7.21 -13.50 9.20
N VAL A 153 -7.60 -13.57 7.92
CA VAL A 153 -8.13 -12.41 7.18
C VAL A 153 -9.38 -11.87 7.87
N ALA A 154 -10.31 -12.74 8.27
CA ALA A 154 -11.53 -12.33 8.98
C ALA A 154 -11.23 -11.70 10.34
N LYS A 155 -10.32 -12.30 11.14
CA LYS A 155 -9.89 -11.73 12.43
C LYS A 155 -9.22 -10.37 12.24
N ALA A 156 -8.30 -10.26 11.28
CA ALA A 156 -7.62 -9.01 10.96
C ALA A 156 -8.64 -7.93 10.54
N TYR A 157 -9.57 -8.26 9.65
CA TYR A 157 -10.61 -7.35 9.19
C TYR A 157 -11.53 -6.87 10.32
N MET A 158 -12.03 -7.79 11.16
CA MET A 158 -12.91 -7.44 12.28
C MET A 158 -12.19 -6.56 13.30
N SER A 159 -10.95 -6.92 13.65
CA SER A 159 -10.15 -6.14 14.60
C SER A 159 -9.84 -4.73 14.08
N ALA A 160 -9.45 -4.61 12.80
CA ALA A 160 -9.17 -3.33 12.16
C ALA A 160 -10.44 -2.46 12.07
N THR A 161 -11.58 -3.05 11.70
CA THR A 161 -12.86 -2.35 11.58
C THR A 161 -13.35 -1.82 12.93
N VAL A 162 -13.40 -2.68 13.95
CA VAL A 162 -13.84 -2.27 15.30
C VAL A 162 -12.94 -1.18 15.86
N THR A 163 -11.63 -1.33 15.68
CA THR A 163 -10.62 -0.35 16.08
C THR A 163 -10.83 1.00 15.39
N SER A 164 -10.91 1.00 14.06
CA SER A 164 -11.01 2.21 13.24
C SER A 164 -12.30 2.97 13.54
N VAL A 165 -13.43 2.26 13.62
CA VAL A 165 -14.73 2.85 13.98
C VAL A 165 -14.72 3.37 15.41
N GLY A 166 -14.22 2.59 16.37
CA GLY A 166 -14.15 2.99 17.78
C GLY A 166 -13.32 4.26 17.96
N LEU A 167 -12.16 4.34 17.30
CA LEU A 167 -11.32 5.53 17.30
C LEU A 167 -12.01 6.73 16.67
N ALA A 168 -12.60 6.58 15.48
CA ALA A 168 -13.23 7.67 14.78
C ALA A 168 -14.43 8.24 15.56
N VAL A 169 -15.29 7.38 16.10
CA VAL A 169 -16.43 7.79 16.93
C VAL A 169 -15.96 8.39 18.25
N GLY A 170 -14.96 7.79 18.89
CA GLY A 170 -14.37 8.27 20.14
C GLY A 170 -13.78 9.66 19.99
N LEU A 171 -12.90 9.85 19.01
CA LEU A 171 -12.27 11.14 18.72
C LEU A 171 -13.30 12.20 18.36
N ASN A 172 -14.26 11.91 17.47
CA ASN A 172 -15.30 12.87 17.10
C ASN A 172 -16.16 13.34 18.29
N ARG A 173 -16.32 12.51 19.34
CA ARG A 173 -17.05 12.92 20.56
C ARG A 173 -16.16 13.58 21.61
N LEU A 174 -14.91 13.14 21.77
CA LEU A 174 -14.00 13.62 22.79
C LEU A 174 -13.40 14.98 22.43
N VAL A 175 -13.01 15.16 21.18
CA VAL A 175 -12.36 16.38 20.69
C VAL A 175 -13.18 17.65 20.96
N PRO A 176 -14.49 17.75 20.61
CA PRO A 176 -15.27 18.94 20.89
C PRO A 176 -15.50 19.18 22.39
N ARG A 177 -15.58 18.10 23.18
CA ARG A 177 -15.76 18.19 24.64
C ARG A 177 -14.52 18.73 25.33
N LEU A 178 -13.33 18.30 24.89
CA LEU A 178 -12.06 18.81 25.39
C LEU A 178 -11.88 20.27 24.99
N ALA A 179 -12.16 20.63 23.74
CA ALA A 179 -12.08 22.02 23.28
C ALA A 179 -12.97 22.99 24.09
N LYS A 180 -14.19 22.56 24.46
CA LYS A 180 -15.13 23.36 25.27
C LYS A 180 -14.69 23.57 26.72
N ARG A 181 -13.79 22.75 27.26
CA ARG A 181 -13.34 22.83 28.67
C ARG A 181 -12.23 23.85 28.91
N VAL A 182 -11.61 24.41 27.88
CA VAL A 182 -10.36 25.19 28.02
C VAL A 182 -10.54 26.72 27.88
N GLY A 183 -11.78 27.22 27.87
CA GLY A 183 -12.07 28.67 27.78
C GLY A 183 -12.11 29.19 26.33
N HIS A 184 -12.66 30.39 26.10
CA HIS A 184 -13.00 30.89 24.75
C HIS A 184 -11.78 31.14 23.86
N ASP A 185 -10.75 31.82 24.37
CA ASP A 185 -9.56 32.18 23.57
C ASP A 185 -8.54 31.04 23.47
N THR A 186 -8.28 30.34 24.58
CA THR A 186 -7.43 29.14 24.59
C THR A 186 -8.10 27.99 23.83
N GLY A 187 -9.44 27.90 23.86
CA GLY A 187 -10.22 26.92 23.11
C GLY A 187 -10.16 27.14 21.61
N LEU A 188 -10.10 28.39 21.13
CA LEU A 188 -9.93 28.70 19.71
C LEU A 188 -8.53 28.32 19.20
N LEU A 189 -7.49 28.58 20.00
CA LEU A 189 -6.11 28.16 19.69
C LEU A 189 -5.96 26.63 19.74
N LEU A 190 -6.50 25.97 20.76
CA LEU A 190 -6.49 24.51 20.87
C LEU A 190 -7.31 23.83 19.77
N ALA A 191 -8.43 24.42 19.35
CA ALA A 191 -9.23 23.92 18.24
C ALA A 191 -8.45 23.88 16.91
N ARG A 192 -7.39 24.69 16.76
CA ARG A 192 -6.47 24.60 15.60
C ARG A 192 -5.49 23.43 15.69
N PHE A 193 -5.10 23.01 16.90
CA PHE A 193 -4.24 21.84 17.13
C PHE A 193 -5.01 20.53 17.29
N VAL A 194 -6.31 20.61 17.52
CA VAL A 194 -7.22 19.47 17.64
C VAL A 194 -7.10 18.47 16.48
N PRO A 195 -7.08 18.89 15.20
CA PRO A 195 -6.92 17.95 14.09
C PRO A 195 -5.59 17.20 14.17
N PHE A 196 -4.51 17.90 14.54
CA PHE A 196 -3.19 17.30 14.72
C PHE A 196 -3.19 16.27 15.85
N VAL A 197 -3.67 16.64 17.05
CA VAL A 197 -3.73 15.72 18.20
C VAL A 197 -4.61 14.51 17.88
N ALA A 198 -5.72 14.71 17.16
CA ALA A 198 -6.61 13.64 16.75
C ALA A 198 -5.91 12.66 15.78
N VAL A 199 -5.23 13.16 14.74
CA VAL A 199 -4.50 12.34 13.76
C VAL A 199 -3.31 11.63 14.42
N ALA A 200 -2.54 12.31 15.26
CA ALA A 200 -1.43 11.74 16.02
C ALA A 200 -1.90 10.63 16.98
N SER A 201 -2.98 10.87 17.73
CA SER A 201 -3.57 9.90 18.65
C SER A 201 -4.15 8.69 17.91
N ALA A 202 -4.87 8.92 16.81
CA ALA A 202 -5.38 7.85 15.96
C ALA A 202 -4.24 6.99 15.39
N GLY A 203 -3.15 7.62 14.93
CA GLY A 203 -1.96 6.94 14.45
C GLY A 203 -1.32 6.07 15.53
N CYS A 204 -1.15 6.60 16.74
CA CYS A 204 -0.60 5.86 17.88
C CYS A 204 -1.45 4.65 18.27
N VAL A 205 -2.78 4.83 18.38
CA VAL A 205 -3.67 3.73 18.78
C VAL A 205 -3.75 2.68 17.66
N ASN A 206 -3.77 3.08 16.39
CA ASN A 206 -3.71 2.15 15.26
C ASN A 206 -2.43 1.30 15.29
N VAL A 207 -1.26 1.92 15.53
CA VAL A 207 0.01 1.19 15.66
C VAL A 207 -0.01 0.25 16.86
N GLY A 208 -0.47 0.71 18.02
CA GLY A 208 -0.55 -0.11 19.23
C GLY A 208 -1.46 -1.32 19.08
N LEU A 209 -2.58 -1.18 18.36
CA LEU A 209 -3.53 -2.28 18.13
C LEU A 209 -3.05 -3.25 17.04
N MET A 210 -2.52 -2.74 15.92
CA MET A 210 -1.97 -3.59 14.85
C MET A 210 -0.75 -4.38 15.32
N ARG A 211 0.08 -3.80 16.19
CA ARG A 211 1.29 -4.43 16.75
C ARG A 211 1.10 -4.92 18.19
N TRP A 212 -0.14 -5.16 18.62
CA TRP A 212 -0.44 -5.62 19.98
C TRP A 212 0.28 -6.91 20.34
N LYS A 213 0.41 -7.84 19.38
CA LYS A 213 1.17 -9.09 19.59
C LYS A 213 2.65 -8.84 19.85
N GLU A 214 3.25 -7.79 19.28
CA GLU A 214 4.65 -7.47 19.53
C GLU A 214 4.85 -6.87 20.93
N LEU A 215 3.87 -6.10 21.41
CA LEU A 215 3.84 -5.62 22.80
C LEU A 215 3.63 -6.77 23.80
N ARG A 216 2.75 -7.73 23.48
CA ARG A 216 2.36 -8.82 24.36
C ARG A 216 3.33 -10.00 24.34
N ASP A 217 3.79 -10.41 23.17
CA ASP A 217 4.56 -11.65 22.95
C ASP A 217 6.04 -11.36 22.65
N GLY A 218 6.39 -10.12 22.31
CA GLY A 218 7.74 -9.70 21.96
C GLY A 218 8.11 -9.94 20.50
N ILE A 219 9.24 -9.36 20.09
CA ILE A 219 9.82 -9.54 18.75
C ILE A 219 11.11 -10.35 18.86
N ASP A 220 11.44 -11.08 17.79
CA ASP A 220 12.71 -11.81 17.68
C ASP A 220 13.89 -10.85 17.67
N VAL A 221 14.90 -11.17 18.48
CA VAL A 221 16.14 -10.42 18.59
C VAL A 221 17.24 -11.20 17.89
N TYR A 222 18.11 -10.49 17.19
CA TYR A 222 19.20 -11.08 16.43
C TYR A 222 20.57 -10.59 16.93
N PRO A 223 21.63 -11.39 16.78
CA PRO A 223 23.00 -10.94 16.98
C PRO A 223 23.35 -9.80 16.02
N PRO A 224 24.29 -8.91 16.38
CA PRO A 224 24.72 -7.83 15.50
C PRO A 224 25.20 -8.35 14.14
N GLY A 225 24.65 -7.79 13.05
CA GLY A 225 25.06 -8.09 11.68
C GLY A 225 24.42 -9.34 11.06
N VAL A 226 23.50 -10.01 11.77
CA VAL A 226 22.79 -11.19 11.26
C VAL A 226 21.29 -10.88 11.14
N SER A 227 20.71 -11.18 9.99
CA SER A 227 19.27 -11.05 9.70
C SER A 227 18.60 -12.39 9.42
N ASP A 228 19.34 -13.49 9.61
CA ASP A 228 18.86 -14.84 9.34
C ASP A 228 17.85 -15.29 10.42
N PRO A 229 16.62 -15.66 10.04
CA PRO A 229 15.60 -16.16 10.96
C PRO A 229 16.06 -17.33 11.84
N GLU A 230 16.98 -18.18 11.34
CA GLU A 230 17.48 -19.35 12.06
C GLU A 230 18.44 -18.98 13.21
N GLN A 231 18.93 -17.74 13.25
CA GLN A 231 19.85 -17.25 14.27
C GLN A 231 19.18 -16.30 15.30
N SER A 232 17.84 -16.33 15.40
CA SER A 232 17.12 -15.60 16.45
C SER A 232 17.58 -16.07 17.84
N VAL A 233 18.00 -15.14 18.69
CA VAL A 233 18.38 -15.43 20.09
C VAL A 233 17.18 -15.54 21.02
N GLY A 234 15.97 -15.33 20.49
CA GLY A 234 14.70 -15.41 21.20
C GLY A 234 13.90 -14.11 21.18
N LYS A 235 12.72 -14.13 21.79
CA LYS A 235 11.76 -13.00 21.76
C LYS A 235 11.93 -12.07 22.95
N SER A 236 11.97 -10.77 22.68
CA SER A 236 12.01 -9.72 23.70
C SER A 236 10.80 -8.80 23.62
N ARG A 237 10.05 -8.73 24.73
CA ARG A 237 8.96 -7.75 24.91
C ARG A 237 9.46 -6.32 24.99
N ILE A 238 10.66 -6.11 25.55
CA ILE A 238 11.26 -4.77 25.65
C ILE A 238 11.60 -4.27 24.24
N ALA A 239 12.22 -5.11 23.41
CA ALA A 239 12.51 -4.77 22.02
C ALA A 239 11.21 -4.50 21.23
N GLY A 240 10.16 -5.30 21.46
CA GLY A 240 8.83 -5.07 20.88
C GLY A 240 8.25 -3.71 21.26
N SER A 241 8.28 -3.35 22.55
CA SER A 241 7.84 -2.04 23.03
C SER A 241 8.62 -0.88 22.42
N TYR A 242 9.94 -1.01 22.27
CA TYR A 242 10.75 -0.01 21.57
C TYR A 242 10.37 0.11 20.09
N ALA A 243 10.25 -1.01 19.37
CA ALA A 243 9.91 -1.00 17.95
C ALA A 243 8.52 -0.39 17.69
N VAL A 244 7.53 -0.74 18.52
CA VAL A 244 6.18 -0.18 18.45
C VAL A 244 6.18 1.30 18.83
N GLY A 245 6.89 1.68 19.89
CA GLY A 245 7.03 3.07 20.32
C GLY A 245 7.71 3.96 19.27
N GLN A 246 8.80 3.51 18.66
CA GLN A 246 9.48 4.21 17.58
C GLN A 246 8.58 4.37 16.35
N THR A 247 7.76 3.36 16.05
CA THR A 247 6.80 3.41 14.94
C THR A 247 5.64 4.36 15.22
N ALA A 248 5.16 4.40 16.47
CA ALA A 248 4.16 5.38 16.88
C ALA A 248 4.73 6.80 16.79
N ALA A 249 5.95 7.02 17.28
CA ALA A 249 6.64 8.30 17.19
C ALA A 249 6.87 8.74 15.73
N SER A 250 7.29 7.84 14.85
CA SER A 250 7.47 8.16 13.43
C SER A 250 6.16 8.54 12.78
N ARG A 251 5.04 7.85 13.09
CA ARG A 251 3.70 8.23 12.61
C ARG A 251 3.26 9.61 13.07
N VAL A 252 3.61 10.02 14.30
CA VAL A 252 3.33 11.39 14.78
C VAL A 252 4.15 12.41 14.00
N LEU A 253 5.43 12.14 13.76
CA LEU A 253 6.34 13.05 13.05
C LEU A 253 6.02 13.16 11.55
N THR A 254 5.61 12.07 10.90
CA THR A 254 5.28 12.07 9.45
C THR A 254 3.87 12.56 9.15
N ASN A 255 3.00 12.64 10.16
CA ASN A 255 1.66 13.21 10.03
C ASN A 255 1.62 14.71 10.40
N MET A 256 2.77 15.33 10.74
CA MET A 256 2.98 16.79 10.76
C MET A 256 3.27 17.30 9.35
#